data_AF-A0A968XHZ3-F1
#
_entry.id   AF-A0A968XHZ3-F1
#
_cell.length_a   1.000
_cell.length_b   1.000
_cell.length_c   1.000
_cell.angle_alpha   90.00
_cell.angle_beta   90.00
_cell.angle_gamma   90.00
#
_symmetry.space_group_name_H-M   'P 1'
#
loop_
_entity.id
_entity.type
_entity.pdbx_description
1 polymer ?
#
loop_
_entity_poly.entity_id
_entity_poly.type
_entity_poly.pdbx_seq_one_letter_code
_entity_poly.pdbx_strand_id
1 'polypeptide(L)' 'MARPEAWQMRPESYPFSHLTETRFADLDLLGHINNVSMAGLFEHGGVCSTTASWRSGAAMANAG' A
#
# COMPACT_ATOMS: atom_id res chain seq x y z
N MET A 1 -22.06 3.63 -10.42
CA MET A 1 -20.60 3.73 -10.28
C MET A 1 -20.00 3.74 -11.68
N ALA A 2 -19.16 4.72 -12.00
CA ALA A 2 -18.46 4.75 -13.29
C ALA A 2 -17.47 3.58 -13.38
N ARG A 3 -17.29 3.03 -14.58
CA ARG A 3 -16.32 1.96 -14.80
C ARG A 3 -14.91 2.51 -14.52
N PRO A 4 -14.05 1.78 -13.80
CA PRO A 4 -12.68 2.21 -13.59
C PRO A 4 -11.96 2.38 -14.93
N GLU A 5 -11.21 3.46 -15.04
CA GLU A 5 -10.41 3.77 -16.22
C GLU A 5 -9.24 2.79 -16.35
N ALA A 6 -8.78 2.53 -17.58
CA ALA A 6 -7.74 1.52 -17.84
C ALA A 6 -6.44 1.75 -17.04
N TRP A 7 -6.10 3.02 -16.74
CA TRP A 7 -4.91 3.36 -15.96
C TRP A 7 -5.01 2.95 -14.49
N GLN A 8 -6.22 2.86 -13.92
CA GLN A 8 -6.45 2.48 -12.52
C GLN A 8 -6.18 1.00 -12.27
N MET A 9 -6.28 0.17 -13.32
CA MET A 9 -6.00 -1.27 -13.23
C MET A 9 -4.52 -1.61 -13.42
N ARG A 10 -3.68 -0.64 -13.80
CA ARG A 10 -2.27 -0.85 -14.07
C ARG A 10 -1.44 -0.62 -12.80
N PRO A 11 -0.76 -1.65 -12.25
CA PRO A 11 0.12 -1.49 -11.09
C PRO A 11 1.21 -0.45 -11.31
N GLU A 12 1.75 -0.35 -12.53
CA GLU A 12 2.79 0.63 -12.88
C GLU A 12 2.36 2.09 -12.71
N SER A 13 1.06 2.38 -12.65
CA SER A 13 0.55 3.73 -12.39
C SER A 13 0.78 4.19 -10.94
N TYR A 14 1.10 3.25 -10.03
CA TYR A 14 1.31 3.53 -8.62
C TYR A 14 2.82 3.50 -8.29
N PRO A 15 3.42 4.62 -7.87
CA PRO A 15 4.87 4.72 -7.67
C PRO A 15 5.37 3.96 -6.44
N PHE A 16 4.46 3.51 -5.57
CA PHE A 16 4.77 2.80 -4.35
C PHE A 16 4.01 1.49 -4.31
N SER A 17 4.74 0.41 -4.05
CA SER A 17 4.19 -0.91 -3.78
C SER A 17 4.86 -1.49 -2.54
N HIS A 18 4.10 -2.23 -1.75
CA HIS A 18 4.59 -2.86 -0.53
C HIS A 18 3.95 -4.23 -0.38
N LEU A 19 4.78 -5.24 -0.13
CA LEU A 19 4.32 -6.58 0.19
C LEU A 19 4.03 -6.65 1.69
N THR A 20 2.81 -7.04 2.04
CA THR A 20 2.38 -7.26 3.43
C THR A 20 1.83 -8.67 3.55
N GLU A 21 2.19 -9.33 4.65
CA GLU A 21 1.64 -10.63 4.99
C GLU A 21 0.20 -10.50 5.50
N THR A 22 -0.71 -11.30 4.94
CA THR A 22 -2.10 -11.39 5.40
C THR A 22 -2.19 -12.32 6.60
N ARG A 23 -2.83 -11.88 7.69
CA ARG A 23 -3.02 -12.70 8.89
C ARG A 23 -4.37 -13.42 8.82
N PHE A 24 -4.51 -14.54 9.53
CA PHE A 24 -5.81 -15.23 9.63
C PHE A 24 -6.91 -14.32 10.21
N ALA A 25 -6.54 -13.37 11.07
CA ALA A 25 -7.45 -12.38 11.63
C ALA A 25 -7.99 -11.37 10.60
N ASP A 26 -7.39 -11.29 9.41
CA ASP A 26 -7.85 -10.39 8.34
C ASP A 26 -8.96 -11.00 7.49
N LEU A 27 -9.27 -12.29 7.69
CA LEU A 27 -10.31 -13.00 6.96
C LEU A 27 -11.68 -12.82 7.63
N ASP A 28 -12.70 -12.63 6.81
CA ASP A 28 -14.10 -12.72 7.22
C ASP A 28 -14.57 -14.18 7.36
N LEU A 29 -15.82 -14.39 7.79
CA LEU A 29 -16.39 -15.74 7.93
C LEU A 29 -16.45 -16.53 6.60
N LEU A 30 -16.33 -15.85 5.45
CA LEU A 30 -16.34 -16.45 4.12
C LEU A 30 -14.91 -16.78 3.64
N GLY A 31 -13.88 -16.45 4.43
CA GLY A 31 -12.49 -16.69 4.08
C GLY A 31 -11.92 -15.65 3.11
N HIS A 32 -12.57 -14.50 2.95
CA HIS A 32 -12.05 -13.38 2.16
C HIS A 32 -11.45 -12.30 3.07
N ILE A 33 -10.55 -11.48 2.55
CA ILE A 33 -10.03 -10.33 3.30
C ILE A 33 -11.20 -9.38 3.62
N ASN A 34 -11.37 -9.08 4.90
CA ASN A 34 -12.41 -8.18 5.37
C ASN A 34 -12.12 -6.73 4.93
N ASN A 35 -13.18 -6.00 4.57
CA ASN A 35 -13.09 -4.57 4.24
C ASN A 35 -12.47 -3.72 5.35
N VAL A 36 -12.64 -4.08 6.62
CA VAL A 36 -12.07 -3.34 7.76
C VAL A 36 -10.57 -3.58 7.82
N SER A 37 -10.13 -4.82 7.62
CA SER A 37 -8.72 -5.17 7.56
C SER A 37 -8.00 -4.48 6.40
N MET A 38 -8.70 -4.27 5.27
CA MET A 38 -8.18 -3.47 4.15
C MET A 38 -7.82 -2.03 4.56
N ALA A 39 -8.58 -1.39 5.45
CA ALA A 39 -8.26 -0.04 5.92
C ALA A 39 -6.91 0.00 6.67
N GLY A 40 -6.65 -0.99 7.53
CA GLY A 40 -5.37 -1.13 8.22
C GLY A 40 -4.19 -1.41 7.27
N LEU A 41 -4.43 -2.20 6.21
CA LEU A 41 -3.41 -2.44 5.17
C LEU A 41 -3.05 -1.15 4.42
N PHE A 42 -4.01 -0.29 4.12
CA PHE A 42 -3.75 1.00 3.46
C PHE A 42 -3.03 1.99 4.38
N GLU A 43 -3.36 2.02 5.67
CA GLU A 43 -2.64 2.83 6.66
C GLU A 43 -1.17 2.42 6.77
N HIS A 44 -0.90 1.11 6.85
CA HIS A 44 0.46 0.57 6.85
C HIS A 44 1.23 0.94 5.57
N GLY A 45 0.58 0.82 4.40
CA GLY A 45 1.15 1.27 3.12
C GLY A 45 1.49 2.77 3.09
N GLY A 46 0.61 3.61 3.64
CA GLY A 46 0.84 5.06 3.75
C GLY A 46 2.04 5.40 4.62
N VAL A 47 2.17 4.77 5.78
CA VAL A 47 3.32 4.95 6.70
C VAL A 47 4.62 4.46 6.05
N CYS A 48 4.61 3.28 5.40
CA CYS A 48 5.79 2.77 4.70
C CYS A 48 6.22 3.67 3.53
N SER A 49 5.28 4.20 2.74
CA SER A 49 5.59 5.10 1.62
C SER A 49 6.24 6.41 2.08
N THR A 50 5.69 7.01 3.13
CA THR A 50 6.23 8.24 3.74
C THR A 50 7.63 7.99 4.32
N THR A 51 7.82 6.87 5.01
CA THR A 51 9.11 6.48 5.58
C THR A 51 10.16 6.21 4.49
N ALA A 52 9.77 5.54 3.41
CA ALA A 52 10.63 5.30 2.26
C ALA A 52 11.05 6.60 1.58
N SER A 53 10.10 7.51 1.34
CA SER A 53 10.38 8.85 0.78
C SER A 53 11.36 9.64 1.64
N TRP A 54 11.19 9.61 2.97
CA TRP A 54 12.11 10.26 3.91
C TRP A 54 13.51 9.68 3.88
N ARG A 55 13.64 8.34 3.83
CA ARG A 55 14.93 7.65 3.73
C ARG A 55 15.67 8.00 2.44
N SER A 56 14.97 8.08 1.32
CA SER A 56 15.55 8.50 0.05
C SER A 56 16.03 9.97 0.09
N GLY A 57 15.26 10.86 0.70
CA GLY A 57 15.66 12.27 0.89
C GLY A 57 16.87 12.44 1.82
N ALA A 58 16.92 11.71 2.93
CA ALA A 58 18.04 11.75 3.89
C ALA A 58 19.34 11.14 3.33
N ALA A 59 19.24 10.13 2.46
CA ALA A 59 20.38 9.56 1.76
C ALA A 59 20.98 10.55 0.74
N MET A 60 20.14 11.32 0.04
CA MET A 60 20.60 12.37 -0.90
C MET A 60 21.29 13.54 -0.16
N ALA A 61 20.85 13.88 1.06
CA ALA A 61 21.40 14.99 1.83
C ALA A 61 22.80 14.73 2.43
N ASN A 62 23.19 13.47 2.65
CA ASN A 62 24.50 13.09 3.19
C ASN A 62 25.54 12.74 2.10
N ALA A 63 25.18 12.86 0.82
CA ALA A 63 26.02 12.48 -0.32
C ALA A 63 26.75 13.66 -0.98
N GLY A 64 26.74 14.85 -0.37
CA GLY A 64 27.46 16.05 -0.81
C GLY A 64 28.35 16.61 0.31
#